data_AF-A0A2D9SA95-F1
#
_entry.id   AF-A0A2D9SA95-F1
#
_cell.length_a   1.000
_cell.length_b   1.000
_cell.length_c   1.000
_cell.angle_alpha   90.00
_cell.angle_beta   90.00
_cell.angle_gamma   90.00
#
_symmetry.space_group_name_H-M   'P 1'
#
loop_
_entity.id
_entity.type
_entity.pdbx_description
1 polymer ?
#
loop_
_entity_poly.entity_id
_entity_poly.type
_entity_poly.pdbx_seq_one_letter_code
_entity_poly.pdbx_strand_id
1 'polypeptide(L)'
;MNWPIGPYGTSMGALLLFTLPIHFFLTRDEKERRVSLVDLPREIKEKGYWWHILLYLLMFIYKAIIDYHNEPMKARVGGFTHWIYEIEGDWTNHIQEFFLNDTLTNLLSGHYLFMYLFMIWFSPMYYILCRDEIMADKAALNYFVIYLLSVPLYLFFNVEVTSTYLSDMDALLY
;
A
#
# COMPACT_ATOMS: atom_id res chain seq x y z
N MET A 1 -17.67 11.77 -3.64
CA MET A 1 -16.72 12.89 -3.72
C MET A 1 -16.17 12.95 -5.15
N ASN A 2 -16.31 14.06 -5.87
CA ASN A 2 -15.81 14.17 -7.26
C ASN A 2 -14.34 14.58 -7.23
N TRP A 3 -13.44 13.59 -7.21
CA TRP A 3 -12.00 13.82 -7.27
C TRP A 3 -11.59 14.12 -8.71
N PRO A 4 -10.93 15.25 -9.01
CA PRO A 4 -10.60 15.64 -10.39
C PRO A 4 -9.67 14.66 -11.12
N ILE A 5 -8.91 13.84 -10.38
CA ILE A 5 -7.94 12.86 -10.90
C ILE A 5 -8.16 11.46 -10.28
N GLY A 6 -9.34 11.24 -9.70
CA GLY A 6 -9.66 10.05 -8.91
C GLY A 6 -8.98 10.01 -7.52
N PRO A 7 -9.43 9.12 -6.62
CA PRO A 7 -8.89 9.01 -5.25
C PRO A 7 -7.40 8.60 -5.24
N TYR A 8 -7.02 7.66 -6.10
CA TYR A 8 -5.64 7.19 -6.21
C TYR A 8 -4.70 8.28 -6.74
N GLY A 9 -5.06 8.93 -7.86
CA GLY A 9 -4.24 9.97 -8.47
C GLY A 9 -4.01 11.16 -7.53
N THR A 10 -5.04 11.52 -6.76
CA THR A 10 -4.92 12.60 -5.77
C THR A 10 -4.07 12.20 -4.57
N SER A 11 -4.22 10.97 -4.07
CA SER A 11 -3.38 10.45 -2.98
C SER A 11 -1.91 10.36 -3.40
N MET A 12 -1.64 9.94 -4.64
CA MET A 12 -0.29 9.90 -5.21
C MET A 12 0.30 11.32 -5.37
N GLY A 13 -0.49 12.27 -5.87
CA GLY A 13 -0.06 13.67 -5.98
C GLY A 13 0.28 14.28 -4.62
N ALA A 14 -0.58 14.06 -3.61
CA ALA A 14 -0.34 14.48 -2.24
C ALA A 14 0.93 13.84 -1.67
N LEU A 15 1.11 12.53 -1.86
CA LEU A 15 2.29 11.80 -1.41
C LEU A 15 3.58 12.41 -1.95
N LEU A 16 3.67 12.62 -3.27
CA LEU A 16 4.86 13.19 -3.91
C LEU A 16 5.12 14.62 -3.42
N LEU A 17 4.07 15.43 -3.28
CA LEU A 17 4.16 16.80 -2.77
C LEU A 17 4.66 16.83 -1.32
N PHE A 18 4.16 15.93 -0.46
CA PHE A 18 4.51 15.90 0.97
C PHE A 18 5.81 15.13 1.28
N THR A 19 6.35 14.35 0.34
CA THR A 19 7.57 13.56 0.56
C THR A 19 8.74 14.45 1.02
N LEU A 20 9.03 15.55 0.31
CA LEU A 20 10.15 16.43 0.66
C LEU A 20 9.90 17.27 1.93
N PRO A 21 8.73 17.93 2.13
CA PRO A 21 8.42 18.62 3.37
C PRO A 21 8.52 17.73 4.61
N ILE A 22 7.95 16.51 4.57
CA ILE A 22 8.00 15.58 5.70
C ILE A 22 9.45 15.13 5.94
N HIS A 23 10.19 14.79 4.88
CA HIS A 23 11.61 14.46 5.01
C HIS A 23 12.40 15.59 5.68
N PHE A 24 12.22 16.84 5.26
CA PHE A 24 12.92 17.98 5.86
C PHE A 24 12.50 18.26 7.30
N PHE A 25 11.24 18.00 7.65
CA PHE A 25 10.73 18.11 8.99
C PHE A 25 11.31 17.03 9.91
N LEU A 26 11.35 15.77 9.47
CA LEU A 26 11.90 14.64 10.24
C LEU A 26 13.41 14.73 10.41
N THR A 27 14.13 15.20 9.40
CA THR A 27 15.60 15.34 9.45
C THR A 27 16.05 16.69 10.01
N ARG A 28 15.18 17.46 10.69
CA ARG A 28 15.50 18.83 11.17
C ARG A 28 16.74 18.89 12.07
N ASP A 29 16.96 17.80 12.82
CA ASP A 29 18.03 17.64 13.80
C ASP A 29 19.28 16.93 13.23
N GLU A 30 19.18 16.33 12.02
CA GLU A 30 20.24 15.55 11.35
C GLU A 30 20.47 16.06 9.92
N LYS A 31 20.93 17.31 9.77
CA LYS A 31 21.05 17.97 8.45
C LYS A 31 22.18 17.39 7.60
N GLU A 32 23.23 16.89 8.23
CA GLU A 32 24.43 16.31 7.63
C GLU A 32 24.17 14.98 6.92
N ARG A 33 23.09 14.28 7.27
CA ARG A 33 22.69 13.01 6.64
C ARG A 33 21.89 13.19 5.36
N ARG A 34 21.41 14.40 5.08
CA ARG A 34 20.56 14.67 3.92
C ARG A 34 21.35 14.57 2.61
N VAL A 35 20.78 13.87 1.65
CA VAL A 35 21.24 13.90 0.26
C VAL A 35 20.74 15.19 -0.39
N SER A 36 21.65 15.94 -1.01
CA SER A 36 21.27 17.04 -1.89
C SER A 36 20.52 16.46 -3.10
N LEU A 37 19.41 17.08 -3.51
CA LEU A 37 18.65 16.63 -4.69
C LEU A 37 19.50 16.56 -5.96
N VAL A 38 20.55 17.39 -6.05
CA VAL A 38 21.52 17.40 -7.15
C VAL A 38 22.45 16.18 -7.11
N ASP A 39 22.79 15.72 -5.91
CA ASP A 39 23.69 14.58 -5.68
C ASP A 39 22.95 13.24 -5.70
N LEU A 40 21.61 13.24 -5.66
CA LEU A 40 20.79 12.03 -5.61
C LEU A 40 21.09 11.03 -6.75
N PRO A 41 21.25 11.43 -8.03
CA PRO A 41 21.61 10.49 -9.08
C PRO A 41 22.98 9.85 -8.88
N ARG A 42 23.93 10.59 -8.29
CA ARG A 42 25.26 10.07 -7.95
C ARG A 42 25.18 9.07 -6.81
N GLU A 43 24.44 9.40 -5.74
CA GLU A 43 24.18 8.50 -4.61
C GLU A 43 23.52 7.19 -5.09
N ILE A 44 22.50 7.28 -5.95
CA ILE A 44 21.82 6.12 -6.56
C ILE A 44 22.80 5.18 -7.27
N LYS A 45 23.75 5.75 -8.02
CA LYS A 45 24.75 4.99 -8.78
C LYS A 45 25.85 4.42 -7.87
N GLU A 46 26.38 5.20 -6.95
CA GLU A 46 27.51 4.81 -6.09
C GLU A 46 27.11 3.76 -5.05
N LYS A 47 25.88 3.84 -4.52
CA LYS A 47 25.37 2.92 -3.49
C LYS A 47 24.60 1.73 -4.05
N GLY A 48 24.41 1.65 -5.36
CA GLY A 48 23.78 0.49 -5.99
C GLY A 48 22.26 0.43 -5.80
N TYR A 49 21.59 1.57 -5.57
CA TYR A 49 20.12 1.63 -5.47
C TYR A 49 19.38 1.16 -6.74
N TRP A 50 20.10 0.92 -7.84
CA TRP A 50 19.61 0.21 -9.03
C TRP A 50 18.93 -1.13 -8.69
N TRP A 51 19.39 -1.84 -7.66
CA TRP A 51 18.73 -3.07 -7.21
C TRP A 51 17.31 -2.81 -6.70
N HIS A 52 17.08 -1.69 -6.01
CA HIS A 52 15.76 -1.30 -5.54
C HIS A 52 14.82 -1.03 -6.73
N ILE A 53 15.31 -0.29 -7.73
CA ILE A 53 14.55 0.01 -8.95
C ILE A 53 14.17 -1.29 -9.67
N LEU A 54 15.11 -2.23 -9.80
CA LEU A 54 14.86 -3.53 -10.39
C LEU A 54 13.84 -4.33 -9.57
N LEU A 55 13.94 -4.31 -8.24
CA LEU A 55 13.01 -4.99 -7.35
C LEU A 55 11.59 -4.44 -7.51
N TYR A 56 11.40 -3.12 -7.53
CA TYR A 56 10.09 -2.51 -7.79
C TYR A 56 9.55 -2.84 -9.19
N LEU A 57 10.42 -2.88 -10.21
CA LEU A 57 10.05 -3.30 -11.56
C LEU A 57 9.57 -4.76 -11.58
N LEU A 58 10.29 -5.66 -10.90
CA LEU A 58 9.91 -7.06 -10.76
C LEU A 58 8.58 -7.21 -10.04
N MET A 59 8.35 -6.45 -8.97
CA MET A 59 7.06 -6.43 -8.27
C MET A 59 5.93 -5.95 -9.17
N PHE A 60 6.17 -4.92 -10.00
CA PHE A 60 5.17 -4.42 -10.94
C PHE A 60 4.82 -5.47 -12.02
N ILE A 61 5.84 -6.13 -12.60
CA ILE A 61 5.63 -7.21 -13.56
C ILE A 61 4.88 -8.37 -12.90
N TYR A 62 5.31 -8.78 -11.71
CA TYR A 62 4.67 -9.85 -10.95
C TYR A 62 3.20 -9.50 -10.68
N LYS A 63 2.91 -8.28 -10.20
CA LYS A 63 1.54 -7.78 -10.04
C LYS A 63 0.72 -7.94 -11.32
N ALA A 64 1.24 -7.47 -12.45
CA ALA A 64 0.52 -7.53 -13.73
C ALA A 64 0.20 -8.98 -14.15
N ILE A 65 1.13 -9.92 -13.91
CA ILE A 65 0.90 -11.35 -14.15
C ILE A 65 -0.21 -11.86 -13.24
N ILE A 66 -0.19 -11.52 -11.96
CA ILE A 66 -1.20 -11.95 -10.99
C ILE A 66 -2.57 -11.39 -11.34
N ASP A 67 -2.67 -10.09 -11.62
CA ASP A 67 -3.92 -9.43 -12.00
C ASP A 67 -4.55 -10.09 -13.24
N TYR A 68 -3.73 -10.47 -14.23
CA TYR A 68 -4.20 -11.20 -15.41
C TYR A 68 -4.74 -12.61 -15.09
N HIS A 69 -4.12 -13.32 -14.14
CA HIS A 69 -4.53 -14.68 -13.77
C HIS A 69 -5.55 -14.73 -12.63
N ASN A 70 -5.83 -13.60 -11.98
CA ASN A 70 -6.63 -13.55 -10.76
C ASN A 70 -8.05 -14.10 -10.96
N GLU A 71 -8.80 -13.54 -11.91
CA GLU A 71 -10.19 -13.95 -12.17
C GLU A 71 -10.30 -15.42 -12.63
N PRO A 72 -9.47 -15.93 -13.56
CA PRO A 72 -9.45 -17.36 -13.90
C PRO A 72 -9.15 -18.28 -12.71
N MET A 73 -8.29 -17.84 -11.78
CA MET A 73 -7.91 -18.64 -10.61
C MET A 73 -9.02 -18.67 -9.57
N LYS A 74 -9.66 -17.52 -9.27
CA LYS A 74 -10.80 -17.44 -8.35
C LYS A 74 -11.92 -18.42 -8.73
N ALA A 75 -12.27 -18.46 -10.02
CA ALA A 75 -13.29 -19.36 -10.53
C ALA A 75 -12.97 -20.86 -10.35
N ARG A 76 -11.68 -21.22 -10.23
CA ARG A 76 -11.23 -22.62 -10.10
C ARG A 76 -11.03 -23.06 -8.65
N VAL A 77 -10.57 -22.17 -7.78
CA VAL A 77 -10.23 -22.49 -6.39
C VAL A 77 -11.47 -22.44 -5.48
N GLY A 78 -12.47 -21.61 -5.82
CA GLY A 78 -13.61 -21.36 -4.95
C GLY A 78 -13.29 -20.34 -3.86
N GLY A 79 -14.35 -19.81 -3.21
CA GLY A 79 -14.23 -18.80 -2.16
C GLY A 79 -14.18 -19.41 -0.75
N PHE A 80 -13.28 -18.91 0.09
CA PHE A 80 -13.17 -19.28 1.51
C PHE A 80 -13.99 -18.36 2.42
N THR A 81 -14.70 -17.41 1.84
CA THR A 81 -15.51 -16.41 2.53
C THR A 81 -16.48 -17.01 3.56
N HIS A 82 -17.11 -18.14 3.22
CA HIS A 82 -18.04 -18.83 4.13
C HIS A 82 -17.37 -19.34 5.41
N TRP A 83 -16.13 -19.85 5.32
CA TRP A 83 -15.37 -20.29 6.50
C TRP A 83 -15.08 -19.15 7.46
N ILE A 84 -14.76 -17.96 6.92
CA ILE A 84 -14.52 -16.77 7.73
C ILE A 84 -15.82 -16.30 8.37
N TYR A 85 -16.92 -16.29 7.61
CA TYR A 85 -18.22 -15.92 8.14
C TYR A 85 -18.72 -16.86 9.25
N GLU A 86 -18.46 -18.16 9.17
CA GLU A 86 -18.80 -19.10 10.27
C GLU A 86 -18.08 -18.74 11.59
N ILE A 87 -16.96 -18.02 11.52
CA ILE A 87 -16.20 -17.56 12.69
C ILE A 87 -16.64 -16.16 13.12
N GLU A 88 -16.75 -15.22 12.18
CA GLU A 88 -17.02 -13.80 12.46
C GLU A 88 -18.52 -13.49 12.64
N GLY A 89 -19.40 -14.19 11.94
CA GLY A 89 -20.83 -13.90 11.87
C GLY A 89 -21.11 -12.44 11.47
N ASP A 90 -22.12 -11.84 12.12
CA ASP A 90 -22.54 -10.45 11.87
C ASP A 90 -21.69 -9.42 12.63
N TRP A 91 -20.67 -9.86 13.38
CA TRP A 91 -19.86 -8.99 14.22
C TRP A 91 -19.25 -7.81 13.45
N THR A 92 -18.76 -8.09 12.24
CA THR A 92 -18.18 -7.08 11.35
C THR A 92 -19.23 -6.03 10.94
N ASN A 93 -20.48 -6.43 10.69
CA ASN A 93 -21.56 -5.49 10.38
C ASN A 93 -21.93 -4.63 11.60
N HIS A 94 -22.03 -5.22 12.79
CA HIS A 94 -22.32 -4.47 14.01
C HIS A 94 -21.27 -3.41 14.33
N ILE A 95 -19.98 -3.71 14.14
CA ILE A 95 -18.92 -2.71 14.29
C ILE A 95 -19.09 -1.60 13.25
N GLN A 96 -19.37 -1.95 12.00
CA GLN A 96 -19.57 -0.96 10.94
C GLN A 96 -20.74 -0.02 11.27
N GLU A 97 -21.90 -0.56 11.61
CA GLU A 97 -23.10 0.21 11.98
C GLU A 97 -22.86 1.11 13.19
N PHE A 98 -22.13 0.63 14.20
CA PHE A 98 -21.82 1.41 15.41
C PHE A 98 -20.98 2.66 15.11
N PHE A 99 -20.04 2.56 14.17
CA PHE A 99 -19.17 3.68 13.77
C PHE A 99 -19.64 4.40 12.51
N LEU A 100 -20.77 4.00 11.92
CA LEU A 100 -21.23 4.52 10.64
C LEU A 100 -21.50 6.03 10.73
N ASN A 101 -20.63 6.80 10.09
CA ASN A 101 -20.73 8.25 10.04
C ASN A 101 -20.04 8.77 8.79
N ASP A 102 -20.75 9.54 7.96
CA ASP A 102 -20.22 10.03 6.68
C ASP A 102 -18.86 10.73 6.81
N THR A 103 -18.66 11.52 7.87
CA THR A 103 -17.39 12.24 8.08
C THR A 103 -16.27 11.29 8.44
N LEU A 104 -16.54 10.36 9.36
CA LEU A 104 -15.56 9.36 9.79
C LEU A 104 -15.20 8.42 8.63
N THR A 105 -16.20 7.91 7.90
CA THR A 105 -16.03 7.06 6.73
C THR A 105 -15.16 7.74 5.68
N ASN A 106 -15.45 9.00 5.33
CA ASN A 106 -14.64 9.74 4.36
C ASN A 106 -13.20 9.92 4.82
N LEU A 107 -12.98 10.24 6.11
CA LEU A 107 -11.64 10.41 6.67
C LEU A 107 -10.86 9.09 6.68
N LEU A 108 -11.48 7.99 7.10
CA LEU A 108 -10.86 6.67 7.14
C LEU A 108 -10.57 6.13 5.74
N SER A 109 -11.46 6.32 4.77
CA SER A 109 -11.23 5.94 3.37
C SER A 109 -10.07 6.72 2.77
N GLY A 110 -10.00 8.04 3.04
CA GLY A 110 -8.85 8.87 2.62
C GLY A 110 -7.55 8.43 3.29
N HIS A 111 -7.59 8.17 4.60
CA HIS A 111 -6.45 7.68 5.38
C HIS A 111 -5.95 6.33 4.85
N TYR A 112 -6.85 5.37 4.61
CA TYR A 112 -6.52 4.04 4.10
C TYR A 112 -5.78 4.12 2.76
N LEU A 113 -6.34 4.85 1.79
CA LEU A 113 -5.74 5.01 0.47
C LEU A 113 -4.38 5.71 0.53
N PHE A 114 -4.27 6.76 1.35
CA PHE A 114 -3.04 7.52 1.50
C PHE A 114 -1.95 6.69 2.21
N MET A 115 -2.27 6.04 3.32
CA MET A 115 -1.29 5.31 4.13
C MET A 115 -0.69 4.12 3.40
N TYR A 116 -1.49 3.41 2.60
CA TYR A 116 -0.98 2.34 1.75
C TYR A 116 0.13 2.84 0.83
N LEU A 117 -0.12 3.91 0.08
CA LEU A 117 0.86 4.53 -0.82
C LEU A 117 2.05 5.09 -0.05
N PHE A 118 1.78 5.73 1.09
CA PHE A 118 2.79 6.32 1.95
C PHE A 118 3.78 5.28 2.45
N MET A 119 3.33 4.13 2.97
CA MET A 119 4.23 3.09 3.48
C MET A 119 5.16 2.54 2.40
N ILE A 120 4.65 2.36 1.18
CA ILE A 120 5.40 1.77 0.06
C ILE A 120 6.44 2.74 -0.49
N TRP A 121 6.08 4.01 -0.61
CA TRP A 121 6.92 5.03 -1.22
C TRP A 121 7.80 5.75 -0.22
N PHE A 122 7.21 6.27 0.87
CA PHE A 122 7.90 7.19 1.77
C PHE A 122 9.01 6.51 2.56
N SER A 123 8.79 5.29 3.05
CA SER A 123 9.78 4.55 3.85
C SER A 123 11.14 4.36 3.13
N PRO A 124 11.22 3.72 1.95
CA PRO A 124 12.48 3.57 1.22
C PRO A 124 13.03 4.92 0.75
N MET A 125 12.17 5.84 0.28
CA MET A 125 12.61 7.16 -0.17
C MET A 125 13.23 7.98 0.96
N TYR A 126 12.67 7.89 2.17
CA TYR A 126 13.21 8.57 3.35
C TYR A 126 14.63 8.08 3.66
N TYR A 127 14.86 6.76 3.68
CA TYR A 127 16.18 6.21 3.96
C TYR A 127 17.21 6.55 2.87
N ILE A 128 16.80 6.53 1.59
CA ILE A 128 17.64 6.98 0.47
C ILE A 128 18.03 8.44 0.66
N LEU A 129 17.07 9.31 0.98
CA LEU A 129 17.30 10.74 1.19
C LEU A 129 18.16 11.04 2.43
N CYS A 130 18.27 10.09 3.37
CA CYS A 130 19.10 10.18 4.58
C CYS A 130 20.46 9.45 4.46
N ARG A 131 20.84 8.96 3.27
CA ARG A 131 22.05 8.12 3.07
C ARG A 131 22.10 6.85 3.92
N ASP A 132 20.94 6.32 4.31
CA ASP A 132 20.86 5.05 5.06
C ASP A 132 20.55 3.90 4.10
N GLU A 133 21.60 3.43 3.43
CA GLU A 133 21.54 2.32 2.47
C GLU A 133 21.00 1.02 3.09
N ILE A 134 21.42 0.71 4.33
CA ILE A 134 21.04 -0.54 5.00
C ILE A 134 19.55 -0.53 5.33
N MET A 135 19.01 0.59 5.80
CA MET A 135 17.58 0.67 6.08
C MET A 135 16.74 0.79 4.83
N ALA A 136 17.23 1.43 3.77
CA ALA A 136 16.57 1.43 2.47
C ALA A 136 16.45 0.00 1.91
N ASP A 137 17.52 -0.79 1.95
CA ASP A 137 17.54 -2.20 1.53
C ASP A 137 16.52 -3.02 2.33
N LYS A 138 16.54 -2.88 3.66
CA LYS A 138 15.62 -3.59 4.56
C LYS A 138 14.17 -3.20 4.30
N ALA A 139 13.87 -1.93 4.07
CA ALA A 139 12.53 -1.45 3.78
C ALA A 139 11.99 -2.03 2.47
N ALA A 140 12.81 -2.00 1.40
CA ALA A 140 12.43 -2.55 0.11
C ALA A 140 12.29 -4.08 0.13
N LEU A 141 13.22 -4.80 0.79
CA LEU A 141 13.14 -6.25 0.95
C LEU A 141 11.94 -6.67 1.81
N ASN A 142 11.62 -5.93 2.87
CA ASN A 142 10.45 -6.20 3.69
C ASN A 142 9.18 -6.14 2.83
N TYR A 143 9.03 -5.07 2.05
CA TYR A 143 7.88 -4.94 1.15
C TYR A 143 7.83 -6.05 0.10
N PHE A 144 8.98 -6.43 -0.47
CA PHE A 144 9.07 -7.56 -1.39
C PHE A 144 8.62 -8.88 -0.76
N VAL A 145 9.08 -9.19 0.45
CA VAL A 145 8.71 -10.42 1.17
C VAL A 145 7.23 -10.44 1.50
N ILE A 146 6.68 -9.32 1.99
CA ILE A 146 5.23 -9.19 2.22
C ILE A 146 4.48 -9.48 0.93
N TYR A 147 4.92 -8.94 -0.20
CA TYR A 147 4.30 -9.15 -1.51
C TYR A 147 4.37 -10.62 -1.96
N LEU A 148 5.53 -11.25 -1.79
CA LEU A 148 5.75 -12.66 -2.12
C LEU A 148 4.85 -13.59 -1.29
N LEU A 149 4.64 -13.29 -0.01
CA LEU A 149 3.79 -14.08 0.89
C LEU A 149 2.30 -13.82 0.68
N SER A 150 1.92 -12.57 0.38
CA SER A 150 0.52 -12.19 0.22
C SER A 150 -0.09 -12.68 -1.08
N VAL A 151 0.68 -12.79 -2.17
CA VAL A 151 0.15 -13.23 -3.47
C VAL A 151 -0.40 -14.66 -3.47
N PRO A 152 0.30 -15.68 -2.94
CA PRO A 152 -0.27 -17.02 -2.80
C PRO A 152 -1.54 -17.02 -1.96
N LEU A 153 -1.57 -16.27 -0.85
CA LEU A 153 -2.77 -16.15 -0.02
C LEU A 153 -3.93 -15.55 -0.82
N TYR A 154 -3.70 -14.49 -1.59
CA TYR A 154 -4.73 -13.86 -2.39
C TYR A 154 -5.26 -14.75 -3.53
N LEU A 155 -4.38 -15.54 -4.17
CA LEU A 155 -4.75 -16.43 -5.27
C LEU A 155 -5.42 -17.72 -4.82
N PHE A 156 -4.95 -18.32 -3.73
CA PHE A 156 -5.38 -19.66 -3.30
C PHE A 156 -6.30 -19.65 -2.09
N PHE A 157 -6.34 -18.56 -1.32
CA PHE A 157 -7.25 -18.38 -0.19
C PHE A 157 -8.08 -17.12 -0.43
N ASN A 158 -8.91 -17.16 -1.47
CA ASN A 158 -9.72 -16.02 -1.85
C ASN A 158 -10.84 -15.78 -0.82
N VAL A 159 -10.77 -14.65 -0.14
CA VAL A 159 -11.81 -14.14 0.77
C VAL A 159 -12.39 -12.88 0.16
N GLU A 160 -13.68 -12.90 -0.10
CA GLU A 160 -14.42 -11.77 -0.65
C GLU A 160 -14.76 -10.76 0.45
N VAL A 161 -15.12 -9.54 0.02
CA VAL A 161 -15.54 -8.47 0.94
C VAL A 161 -16.79 -8.90 1.70
N THR A 162 -16.88 -8.52 2.98
CA THR A 162 -17.99 -8.88 3.88
C THR A 162 -19.38 -8.55 3.30
N SER A 163 -19.49 -7.40 2.64
CA SER A 163 -20.69 -6.95 1.93
C SER A 163 -21.13 -7.84 0.75
N THR A 164 -20.28 -8.73 0.26
CA THR A 164 -20.62 -9.62 -0.87
C THR A 164 -21.54 -10.77 -0.44
N TYR A 165 -21.58 -11.11 0.85
CA TYR A 165 -22.39 -12.22 1.37
C TYR A 165 -23.36 -11.80 2.49
N LEU A 166 -23.10 -10.69 3.19
CA LEU A 166 -24.07 -10.06 4.08
C LEU A 166 -24.88 -9.02 3.31
N SER A 167 -26.16 -9.33 3.02
CA SER A 167 -27.05 -8.46 2.25
C SER A 167 -27.30 -7.09 2.90
N ASP A 168 -27.15 -7.02 4.22
CA ASP A 168 -27.48 -5.84 5.02
C ASP A 168 -26.27 -4.93 5.24
N MET A 169 -25.09 -5.30 4.73
CA MET A 169 -23.84 -4.56 4.93
C MET A 169 -23.44 -3.76 3.68
N ASP A 170 -23.35 -2.44 3.84
CA ASP A 170 -22.88 -1.55 2.77
C ASP A 170 -21.37 -1.64 2.54
N ALA A 171 -20.96 -1.60 1.27
CA ALA A 171 -19.56 -1.54 0.85
C ALA A 171 -19.03 -0.10 0.85
N LEU A 172 -18.72 0.45 2.03
CA LEU A 172 -18.40 1.89 2.22
C LEU A 172 -17.18 2.42 1.44
N LEU A 173 -16.30 1.53 0.97
CA LEU A 173 -15.02 1.86 0.30
C LEU A 173 -15.03 1.54 -1.20
N TYR A 174 -16.12 0.97 -1.72
CA TYR A 174 -16.26 0.49 -3.10
C TYR A 174 -17.32 1.26 -3.89
#